data_AF-A0A953T5I3-F1
#
_entry.id   AF-A0A953T5I3-F1
#
_cell.length_a   1.000
_cell.length_b   1.000
_cell.length_c   1.000
_cell.angle_alpha   90.00
_cell.angle_beta   90.00
_cell.angle_gamma   90.00
#
_symmetry.space_group_name_H-M   'P 1'
#
loop_
_entity.id
_entity.type
_entity.pdbx_description
1 polymer ?
#
loop_
_entity_poly.entity_id
_entity_poly.type
_entity_poly.pdbx_seq_one_letter_code
_entity_poly.pdbx_strand_id
1 'polypeptide(L)' 'MAILKFFKEYFDFNVMLLFLISVFFLYKDSKEYKQKGMQKEYKFCRFFIYLYTIVAIIGYVLYLKLEI' A
#
# COMPACT_ATOMS: atom_id res chain seq x y z
N MET A 1 8.11 -6.32 -19.99
CA MET A 1 6.77 -6.86 -20.34
C MET A 1 6.18 -7.71 -19.22
N ALA A 2 6.93 -8.68 -18.65
CA ALA A 2 6.44 -9.57 -17.59
C ALA A 2 5.85 -8.84 -16.35
N ILE A 3 6.52 -7.79 -15.87
CA ILE A 3 6.05 -7.02 -14.70
C ILE A 3 4.72 -6.32 -14.99
N LEU A 4 4.57 -5.68 -16.16
CA LEU A 4 3.32 -5.00 -16.52
C LEU A 4 2.16 -6.01 -16.68
N LYS A 5 2.44 -7.16 -17.29
CA LYS A 5 1.47 -8.25 -17.43
C LYS A 5 1.02 -8.79 -16.06
N PHE A 6 1.94 -8.93 -15.11
CA PHE A 6 1.61 -9.29 -13.72
C PHE A 6 0.62 -8.30 -13.08
N PHE A 7 0.84 -6.99 -13.24
CA PHE A 7 -0.10 -6.00 -12.69
C PHE A 7 -1.48 -6.09 -13.34
N LYS A 8 -1.56 -6.34 -14.65
CA LYS A 8 -2.85 -6.50 -15.34
C LYS A 8 -3.61 -7.76 -14.90
N GLU A 9 -2.89 -8.86 -14.67
CA GLU A 9 -3.50 -10.15 -14.34
C GLU A 9 -3.87 -10.28 -12.86
N TYR A 10 -3.08 -9.71 -11.95
CA TYR A 10 -3.21 -9.98 -10.51
C TYR A 10 -3.55 -8.76 -9.66
N PHE A 11 -3.36 -7.53 -10.14
CA PHE A 11 -3.58 -6.30 -9.35
C PHE A 11 -4.99 -5.73 -9.58
N ASP A 12 -6.00 -6.56 -9.35
CA ASP A 12 -7.39 -6.16 -9.48
C ASP A 12 -7.83 -5.17 -8.38
N PHE A 13 -9.12 -4.81 -8.39
CA PHE A 13 -9.69 -3.93 -7.36
C PHE A 13 -9.56 -4.52 -5.94
N ASN A 14 -9.65 -5.84 -5.78
CA ASN A 14 -9.55 -6.48 -4.47
C ASN A 14 -8.14 -6.36 -3.89
N VAL A 15 -7.11 -6.52 -4.72
CA VAL A 15 -5.72 -6.30 -4.31
C VAL A 15 -5.50 -4.85 -3.90
N MET A 16 -6.00 -3.89 -4.66
CA MET A 16 -5.95 -2.47 -4.25
C MET A 16 -6.63 -2.25 -2.89
N LEU A 17 -7.81 -2.84 -2.67
CA LEU A 17 -8.54 -2.74 -1.41
C LEU A 17 -7.73 -3.31 -0.22
N LEU A 18 -7.07 -4.46 -0.41
CA LEU A 18 -6.21 -5.07 0.61
C LEU A 18 -5.04 -4.17 1.00
N PHE A 19 -4.42 -3.47 0.03
CA PHE A 19 -3.40 -2.47 0.34
C PHE A 19 -3.97 -1.32 1.18
N LEU A 20 -5.16 -0.79 0.85
CA LEU A 20 -5.79 0.30 1.60
C LEU A 20 -6.19 -0.11 3.03
N ILE A 21 -6.70 -1.33 3.20
CA ILE A 21 -6.99 -1.90 4.52
C ILE A 21 -5.68 -2.03 5.34
N SER A 22 -4.60 -2.46 4.71
CA SER A 22 -3.29 -2.54 5.36
C SER A 22 -2.77 -1.17 5.80
N VAL A 23 -2.94 -0.14 4.96
CA VAL A 23 -2.63 1.26 5.29
C VAL A 23 -3.42 1.73 6.51
N PHE A 24 -4.71 1.36 6.60
CA PHE A 24 -5.54 1.70 7.75
C PHE A 24 -5.05 1.07 9.06
N PHE A 25 -4.66 -0.21 9.04
CA PHE A 25 -4.08 -0.86 10.22
C PHE A 25 -2.73 -0.23 10.61
N LEU A 26 -1.83 -0.02 9.65
CA LEU A 26 -0.56 0.65 9.91
C LEU A 26 -0.74 2.06 10.48
N TYR A 27 -1.79 2.78 10.08
CA TYR A 27 -2.12 4.09 10.64
C TYR A 27 -2.54 4.02 12.11
N LYS A 28 -3.33 3.00 12.50
CA LYS A 28 -3.68 2.75 13.90
C LYS A 28 -2.44 2.43 14.72
N ASP A 29 -1.62 1.49 14.25
CA ASP A 29 -0.38 1.10 14.91
C ASP A 29 0.58 2.28 15.04
N SER A 30 0.71 3.09 13.99
CA SER A 30 1.51 4.32 14.01
C SER A 30 1.06 5.29 15.11
N LYS A 31 -0.24 5.43 15.37
CA LYS A 31 -0.74 6.28 16.46
C LYS A 31 -0.36 5.70 17.81
N GLU A 32 -0.51 4.39 17.98
CA GLU A 32 -0.18 3.69 19.22
C GLU A 32 1.32 3.78 19.53
N TYR A 33 2.20 3.55 18.55
CA TYR A 33 3.65 3.68 18.71
C TYR A 33 4.05 5.10 19.11
N LYS A 34 3.40 6.12 18.52
CA LYS A 34 3.65 7.51 18.91
C LYS A 34 3.26 7.77 20.37
N GLN A 35 2.13 7.24 20.82
CA GLN A 35 1.67 7.37 22.21
C GLN A 35 2.59 6.66 23.21
N LYS A 36 3.16 5.51 22.82
CA LYS A 36 4.10 4.73 23.64
C LYS A 36 5.55 5.24 23.58
N GLY A 37 5.84 6.34 22.89
CA GLY A 37 7.19 6.88 22.74
C GLY A 37 8.12 6.06 21.83
N MET A 38 7.58 5.12 21.07
CA MET A 38 8.31 4.21 20.17
C MET A 38 8.59 4.89 18.82
N GLN A 39 9.58 5.79 18.81
CA GLN A 39 9.84 6.68 17.66
C GLN A 39 10.37 5.96 16.41
N LYS A 40 11.07 4.82 16.55
CA LYS A 40 11.60 4.08 15.40
C LYS A 40 10.48 3.38 14.65
N GLU A 41 9.61 2.70 15.38
CA GLU A 41 8.44 1.96 14.91
C GLU A 41 7.41 2.93 14.31
N TYR A 42 7.19 4.08 14.95
CA TYR A 42 6.36 5.15 14.38
C TYR A 42 6.85 5.59 12.99
N LYS A 43 8.15 5.87 12.84
CA LYS A 43 8.73 6.28 11.56
C LYS A 43 8.65 5.16 10.53
N PHE A 44 8.91 3.93 10.95
CA PHE A 44 8.80 2.75 10.09
C PHE A 44 7.37 2.58 9.58
N CYS A 45 6.36 2.56 10.46
CA CYS A 45 4.96 2.48 10.05
C CYS A 45 4.57 3.61 9.09
N ARG A 46 4.98 4.85 9.36
CA ARG A 46 4.69 5.97 8.45
C ARG A 46 5.31 5.80 7.07
N PHE A 47 6.55 5.31 6.99
CA PHE A 47 7.17 4.99 5.71
C PHE A 47 6.33 3.96 4.93
N PHE A 48 5.91 2.87 5.59
CA PHE A 48 5.11 1.82 4.94
C PHE A 48 3.69 2.28 4.57
N ILE A 49 3.05 3.13 5.37
CA ILE A 49 1.78 3.79 5.01
C ILE A 49 1.92 4.50 3.66
N TYR A 50 2.98 5.31 3.48
CA TYR A 50 3.20 6.01 2.21
C TYR A 50 3.51 5.05 1.07
N LEU A 51 4.43 4.10 1.29
CA LEU A 51 4.81 3.12 0.28
C LEU A 51 3.59 2.33 -0.23
N TYR A 52 2.78 1.81 0.69
CA TYR A 52 1.61 0.99 0.34
C TYR A 52 0.52 1.80 -0.34
N THR A 53 0.33 3.06 0.06
CA THR A 53 -0.59 3.97 -0.63
C THR A 53 -0.13 4.22 -2.06
N ILE A 54 1.16 4.47 -2.29
CA ILE A 54 1.71 4.69 -3.62
C ILE A 54 1.56 3.43 -4.49
N VAL A 55 1.89 2.26 -3.95
CA VAL A 55 1.75 0.98 -4.67
C VAL A 55 0.29 0.70 -5.02
N ALA A 56 -0.66 0.97 -4.12
CA ALA A 56 -2.10 0.81 -4.39
C ALA A 56 -2.55 1.68 -5.56
N ILE A 57 -2.18 2.97 -5.55
CA ILE A 57 -2.58 3.92 -6.59
C ILE A 57 -1.92 3.56 -7.93
N ILE A 58 -0.59 3.41 -7.95
CA ILE A 58 0.15 3.11 -9.18
C ILE A 58 -0.28 1.77 -9.75
N GLY A 59 -0.37 0.73 -8.91
CA GLY A 59 -0.77 -0.60 -9.33
C GLY A 59 -2.16 -0.62 -9.94
N TYR A 60 -3.13 0.08 -9.34
CA TYR A 60 -4.49 0.15 -9.87
C TYR A 60 -4.59 0.97 -11.15
N VAL A 61 -3.83 2.08 -11.25
CA VAL A 61 -3.75 2.85 -12.49
C VAL A 61 -3.16 2.01 -13.63
N LEU A 62 -2.11 1.23 -13.35
CA LEU A 62 -1.53 0.29 -14.33
C LEU A 62 -2.54 -0.78 -14.72
N TYR A 63 -3.25 -1.37 -13.77
CA TYR A 63 -4.32 -2.34 -14.04
C TYR A 63 -5.40 -1.79 -14.99
N LEU A 64 -5.84 -0.54 -14.78
CA LEU A 64 -6.85 0.09 -15.63
C LEU A 64 -6.34 0.48 -17.01
N LYS A 65 -5.11 1.03 -17.11
CA LYS A 65 -4.57 1.60 -18.36
C LYS A 65 -3.83 0.61 -19.24
N LEU A 66 -3.42 -0.54 -18.73
CA LEU A 66 -2.76 -1.55 -19.54
C LEU A 66 -3.78 -2.28 -20.42
N GLU A 67 -3.69 -2.05 -21.72
CA GLU A 67 -4.36 -2.80 -22.79
C GLU A 67 -3.39 -3.87 -23.33
N ILE A 68 -2.94 -4.78 -22.45
CA ILE A 68 -2.10 -5.93 -22.84
C ILE A 68 -3.01 -7.09 -23.26
#